data_AF-A0AB37SWV4-F1
#
_entry.id   AF-A0AB37SWV4-F1
#
_cell.length_a   1.000
_cell.length_b   1.000
_cell.length_c   1.000
_cell.angle_alpha   90.00
_cell.angle_beta   90.00
_cell.angle_gamma   90.00
#
_symmetry.space_group_name_H-M   'P 1'
#
loop_
_entity.id
_entity.type
_entity.pdbx_description
1 polymer ?
#
loop_
_entity_poly.entity_id
_entity_poly.type
_entity_poly.pdbx_seq_one_letter_code
_entity_poly.pdbx_strand_id
1 'polypeptide(L)'
;MRLLAATGGAAGDFAGEVVAGRRQPYELLAHGPVLDEFVQEARGWWQVIDALPAEDRRRLAAEAWTSLERQVGELATMDVDAVVAELEQLSAVAPDPPAPSRPPRDDEDDDWSERSYLEPL
;
A
#
# COMPACT_ATOMS: atom_id res chain seq x y z
N MET A 1 -2.79 10.61 6.45
CA MET A 1 -2.97 10.43 4.99
C MET A 1 -1.76 10.91 4.19
N ARG A 2 -1.16 12.07 4.45
CA ARG A 2 0.06 12.52 3.72
C ARG A 2 1.23 11.53 3.82
N LEU A 3 1.53 11.04 5.02
CA LEU A 3 2.56 10.01 5.22
C LEU A 3 2.29 8.75 4.39
N LEU A 4 1.06 8.26 4.39
CA LEU A 4 0.66 7.09 3.62
C LEU A 4 0.72 7.36 2.10
N ALA A 5 0.37 8.56 1.65
CA ALA A 5 0.47 8.93 0.24
C ALA A 5 1.91 8.90 -0.29
N ALA A 6 2.91 9.08 0.59
CA ALA A 6 4.32 9.02 0.23
C ALA A 6 4.87 7.59 0.08
N THR A 7 4.12 6.55 0.47
CA THR A 7 4.63 5.15 0.43
C THR A 7 4.47 4.48 -0.93
N GLY A 8 3.65 5.04 -1.83
CA GLY A 8 3.22 4.36 -3.06
C GLY A 8 2.33 3.13 -2.79
N GLY A 9 2.05 2.34 -3.83
CA GLY A 9 1.16 1.17 -3.75
C GLY A 9 -0.32 1.56 -3.64
N ALA A 10 -1.22 0.58 -3.49
CA ALA A 10 -2.65 0.85 -3.49
C ALA A 10 -3.08 1.69 -2.28
N ALA A 11 -2.41 1.49 -1.13
CA ALA A 11 -2.63 2.30 0.07
C ALA A 11 -2.16 3.75 -0.11
N GLY A 12 -1.03 3.96 -0.79
CA GLY A 12 -0.53 5.30 -1.12
C GLY A 12 -1.41 6.03 -2.13
N ASP A 13 -1.85 5.35 -3.18
CA ASP A 13 -2.75 5.91 -4.20
C ASP A 13 -4.08 6.33 -3.58
N PHE A 14 -4.68 5.46 -2.76
CA PHE A 14 -5.89 5.81 -1.99
C PHE A 14 -5.65 7.03 -1.09
N ALA A 15 -4.51 7.06 -0.40
CA ALA A 15 -4.17 8.17 0.47
C ALA A 15 -4.00 9.49 -0.30
N GLY A 16 -3.45 9.44 -1.51
CA GLY A 16 -3.39 10.58 -2.43
C GLY A 16 -4.78 11.09 -2.82
N GLU A 17 -5.74 10.19 -3.09
CA GLU A 17 -7.13 10.58 -3.39
C GLU A 17 -7.83 11.23 -2.21
N VAL A 18 -7.58 10.75 -0.99
CA VAL A 18 -8.11 11.37 0.24
C VAL A 18 -7.49 12.74 0.48
N VAL A 19 -6.17 12.90 0.27
CA VAL A 19 -5.49 14.20 0.38
C VAL A 19 -6.03 15.18 -0.67
N ALA A 20 -6.37 14.71 -1.87
CA ALA A 20 -6.98 15.50 -2.92
C ALA A 20 -8.49 15.74 -2.74
N GLY A 21 -9.10 15.24 -1.65
CA GLY A 21 -10.51 15.43 -1.33
C GLY A 21 -11.49 14.63 -2.20
N ARG A 22 -11.01 13.64 -2.96
CA ARG A 22 -11.84 12.78 -3.83
C ARG A 22 -12.41 11.57 -3.11
N ARG A 23 -11.86 11.22 -1.94
CA ARG A 23 -12.30 10.14 -1.07
C ARG A 23 -12.27 10.53 0.39
N GLN A 24 -12.94 9.75 1.22
CA GLN A 24 -12.94 9.90 2.68
C GLN A 24 -12.03 8.84 3.34
N PRO A 25 -11.32 9.17 4.43
CA PRO A 25 -10.41 8.23 5.09
C PRO A 25 -11.05 6.91 5.54
N TYR A 26 -12.33 6.94 5.96
CA TYR A 26 -13.03 5.75 6.42
C TYR A 26 -13.30 4.72 5.31
N GLU A 27 -13.17 5.11 4.05
CA GLU A 27 -13.38 4.24 2.89
C GLU A 27 -12.18 3.31 2.62
N LEU A 28 -11.06 3.49 3.33
CA LEU A 28 -9.80 2.76 3.11
C LEU A 28 -10.03 1.24 3.16
N LEU A 29 -10.74 0.78 4.20
CA LEU A 29 -10.98 -0.66 4.41
C LEU A 29 -12.01 -1.26 3.44
N ALA A 30 -12.78 -0.42 2.74
CA ALA A 30 -13.70 -0.84 1.70
C ALA A 30 -13.05 -0.78 0.30
N HIS A 31 -11.83 -0.28 0.19
CA HIS A 31 -11.13 -0.19 -1.09
C HIS A 31 -10.48 -1.54 -1.43
N GLY A 32 -11.10 -2.26 -2.38
CA GLY A 32 -10.68 -3.60 -2.80
C GLY A 32 -9.17 -3.75 -3.05
N PRO A 33 -8.52 -2.88 -3.86
CA PRO A 33 -7.08 -2.94 -4.10
C PRO A 33 -6.22 -2.86 -2.82
N VAL A 34 -6.61 -2.01 -1.87
CA VAL A 34 -5.94 -1.91 -0.56
C VAL A 34 -6.13 -3.17 0.25
N LEU A 35 -7.35 -3.71 0.29
CA LEU A 35 -7.63 -4.96 1.00
C LEU A 35 -6.85 -6.13 0.41
N ASP A 36 -6.79 -6.23 -0.92
CA ASP A 36 -6.07 -7.28 -1.63
C ASP A 36 -4.56 -7.21 -1.33
N GLU A 37 -3.97 -6.01 -1.36
CA GLU A 37 -2.58 -5.77 -0.98
C GLU A 37 -2.31 -6.24 0.45
N PHE A 38 -3.14 -5.82 1.42
CA PHE A 38 -3.03 -6.24 2.82
C PHE A 38 -3.13 -7.76 2.98
N VAL A 39 -4.05 -8.42 2.27
CA VAL A 39 -4.21 -9.88 2.35
C VAL A 39 -2.99 -10.60 1.78
N GLN A 40 -2.41 -10.12 0.67
CA GLN A 40 -1.19 -10.70 0.12
C GLN A 40 0.00 -10.51 1.06
N GLU A 41 0.16 -9.32 1.63
CA GLU A 41 1.24 -9.04 2.57
C GLU A 41 1.12 -9.90 3.83
N ALA A 42 -0.09 -9.96 4.42
CA ALA A 42 -0.36 -10.80 5.59
C ALA A 42 -0.09 -12.28 5.33
N ARG A 43 -0.40 -12.77 4.12
CA ARG A 43 -0.06 -14.14 3.72
C ARG A 43 1.45 -14.37 3.68
N GLY A 44 2.21 -13.42 3.14
CA GLY A 44 3.67 -13.48 3.15
C GLY A 44 4.24 -13.52 4.56
N TRP A 45 3.77 -12.63 5.44
CA TRP A 45 4.18 -12.61 6.84
C TRP A 45 3.83 -13.88 7.60
N TRP A 46 2.63 -14.44 7.35
CA TRP A 46 2.21 -15.69 7.97
C TRP A 46 3.14 -16.84 7.61
N GLN A 47 3.55 -16.95 6.33
CA GLN A 47 4.50 -17.99 5.89
C GLN A 47 5.85 -17.87 6.60
N VAL A 48 6.34 -16.65 6.78
CA VAL A 48 7.59 -16.38 7.50
C VAL A 48 7.45 -16.77 8.98
N ILE A 49 6.37 -16.35 9.64
CA ILE A 49 6.14 -16.63 11.07
C ILE A 49 5.97 -18.13 11.29
N ASP A 50 5.24 -18.84 10.43
CA ASP A 50 4.99 -20.27 10.61
C ASP A 50 6.25 -21.12 10.41
N ALA A 51 7.22 -20.64 9.61
CA ALA A 51 8.52 -21.26 9.45
C ALA A 51 9.43 -21.12 10.69
N LEU A 52 9.09 -20.27 11.66
CA LEU A 52 9.89 -20.06 12.86
C LEU A 52 9.76 -21.24 13.86
N PRO A 53 10.83 -21.55 14.62
CA PRO A 53 10.76 -22.46 15.75
C PRO A 53 9.64 -22.09 16.74
N ALA A 54 9.04 -23.10 17.38
CA ALA A 54 7.92 -22.89 18.31
C ALA A 54 8.29 -22.03 19.54
N GLU A 55 9.57 -22.01 19.92
CA GLU A 55 10.08 -21.10 20.96
C GLU A 55 10.10 -19.65 20.49
N ASP A 56 10.58 -19.41 19.27
CA ASP A 56 10.61 -18.07 18.66
C ASP A 56 9.21 -17.51 18.43
N ARG A 57 8.27 -18.34 17.96
CA ARG A 57 6.87 -17.93 17.82
C ARG A 57 6.24 -17.53 19.15
N ARG A 58 6.53 -18.26 20.23
CA ARG A 58 6.02 -17.94 21.57
C ARG A 58 6.61 -16.65 22.11
N ARG A 59 7.91 -16.43 21.92
CA ARG A 59 8.56 -15.18 22.28
C ARG A 59 7.98 -14.00 21.50
N LEU A 60 7.86 -14.14 20.18
CA LEU A 60 7.26 -13.12 19.31
C LEU A 60 5.83 -12.76 19.76
N ALA A 61 5.00 -13.76 20.06
CA ALA A 61 3.64 -13.54 20.56
C ALA A 61 3.60 -12.82 21.92
N ALA A 62 4.54 -13.11 22.82
CA ALA A 62 4.62 -12.46 24.13
C ALA A 62 5.03 -10.99 24.04
N GLU A 63 5.86 -10.63 23.05
CA GLU A 63 6.38 -9.26 22.87
C GLU A 63 5.52 -8.40 21.92
N ALA A 64 4.66 -9.03 21.12
CA ALA A 64 3.90 -8.37 20.05
C ALA A 64 3.08 -7.17 20.54
N TRP A 65 2.36 -7.32 21.66
CA TRP A 65 1.50 -6.26 22.18
C TRP A 65 2.29 -5.03 22.63
N THR A 66 3.33 -5.23 23.44
CA THR A 66 4.19 -4.15 23.92
C THR A 66 4.95 -3.47 22.78
N SER A 67 5.38 -4.25 21.78
CA SER A 67 6.00 -3.69 20.57
C SER A 67 5.03 -2.81 19.79
N LEU A 68 3.76 -3.25 19.65
CA LEU A 68 2.71 -2.47 18.99
C LEU A 68 2.40 -1.18 19.74
N GLU A 69 2.24 -1.23 21.07
CA GLU A 69 2.00 -0.05 21.89
C GLU A 69 3.12 0.98 21.74
N ARG A 70 4.38 0.53 21.76
CA ARG A 70 5.54 1.40 21.55
C ARG A 70 5.48 2.08 20.18
N GLN A 71 5.23 1.31 19.11
CA GLN A 71 5.17 1.84 17.74
C GLN A 71 4.03 2.85 17.56
N VAL A 72 2.85 2.58 18.14
CA VAL A 72 1.72 3.53 18.13
C VAL A 72 2.09 4.81 18.89
N GLY A 73 2.77 4.69 20.03
CA GLY A 73 3.29 5.83 20.78
C GLY A 73 4.28 6.68 19.97
N GLU A 74 5.22 6.03 19.27
CA GLU A 74 6.20 6.69 18.41
C GLU A 74 5.53 7.43 17.24
N LEU A 75 4.55 6.80 16.59
CA LEU A 75 3.76 7.43 15.53
C LEU A 75 2.95 8.63 16.04
N ALA A 76 2.46 8.58 17.29
CA ALA A 76 1.69 9.68 17.88
C ALA A 76 2.52 10.94 18.15
N THR A 77 3.83 10.81 18.36
CA THR A 77 4.74 11.94 18.59
C THR A 77 5.58 12.31 17.36
N MET A 78 5.32 11.65 16.22
CA MET A 78 6.09 11.83 14.98
C MET A 78 5.76 13.16 14.31
N ASP A 79 6.79 13.89 13.88
CA ASP A 79 6.64 15.02 12.96
C ASP A 79 6.40 14.50 11.54
N VAL A 80 5.12 14.46 11.16
CA VAL A 80 4.68 13.93 9.87
C VAL A 80 5.28 14.72 8.70
N ASP A 81 5.45 16.04 8.84
CA ASP A 81 5.94 16.86 7.73
C ASP A 81 7.44 16.64 7.49
N ALA A 82 8.22 16.50 8.56
CA ALA A 82 9.64 16.17 8.46
C ALA A 82 9.86 14.78 7.82
N VAL A 83 9.08 13.78 8.22
CA VAL A 83 9.20 12.41 7.69
C VAL A 83 8.74 12.32 6.23
N VAL A 84 7.66 13.01 5.86
CA VAL A 84 7.23 13.07 4.45
C VAL A 84 8.33 13.69 3.58
N ALA A 85 8.95 14.78 4.02
CA ALA A 85 10.03 15.41 3.27
C ALA A 85 11.26 14.51 3.10
N GLU A 86 11.57 13.66 4.09
CA GLU A 86 12.63 12.64 3.98
C GLU A 86 12.26 11.53 2.99
N LEU A 87 11.03 11.02 3.05
CA LEU A 87 10.54 10.00 2.12
C LEU A 87 10.52 10.49 0.66
N GLU A 88 10.11 11.73 0.43
CA GLU A 88 10.15 12.38 -0.89
C GLU A 88 11.59 12.52 -1.41
N GLN A 89 12.57 12.80 -0.54
CA GLN A 89 13.98 12.83 -0.93
C GLN A 89 14.49 11.44 -1.30
N LEU A 90 14.12 10.40 -0.56
CA LEU A 90 14.53 9.02 -0.85
C LEU A 90 13.92 8.51 -2.16
N SER A 91 12.67 8.86 -2.46
CA SER A 91 12.00 8.47 -3.71
C SER A 91 12.55 9.23 -4.91
N ALA A 92 12.95 10.49 -4.75
CA ALA A 92 13.60 11.28 -5.81
C ALA A 92 15.01 10.77 -6.21
N VAL A 93 15.66 9.97 -5.36
CA VAL A 93 16.98 9.39 -5.60
C VAL A 93 16.90 8.05 -6.36
N ALA A 94 15.73 7.40 -6.41
CA ALA A 94 15.54 6.19 -7.20
C ALA A 94 15.58 6.55 -8.70
N PRO A 95 16.49 5.95 -9.51
CA PRO A 95 16.41 6.11 -10.95
C PRO A 95 15.08 5.50 -11.43
N ASP A 96 14.32 6.27 -12.22
CA ASP A 96 13.13 5.77 -12.90
C ASP A 96 13.47 4.42 -13.55
N PRO A 97 12.72 3.34 -13.29
CA PRO A 97 12.86 2.14 -14.08
C PRO A 97 12.65 2.56 -15.54
N PRO A 98 13.55 2.16 -16.47
CA PRO A 98 13.41 2.55 -17.86
C PRO A 98 12.00 2.16 -18.31
N ALA A 99 11.26 3.14 -18.84
CA ALA A 99 9.92 2.91 -19.35
C ALA A 99 9.95 1.66 -20.24
N PRO A 100 9.06 0.67 -20.02
CA PRO A 100 9.04 -0.52 -20.84
C PRO A 100 8.95 -0.06 -22.29
N SER A 101 9.97 -0.40 -23.07
CA SER A 101 10.07 -0.04 -24.48
C SER A 101 8.89 -0.69 -25.17
N ARG A 102 7.82 0.08 -25.40
CA ARG A 102 6.66 -0.38 -26.14
C ARG A 102 7.19 -0.73 -27.54
N PRO A 103 7.14 -2.00 -27.99
CA PRO A 103 7.41 -2.28 -29.39
C PRO A 103 6.41 -1.49 -30.24
N PRO A 104 6.78 -1.09 -31.48
CA PRO A 104 5.84 -0.42 -32.37
C PRO A 104 4.62 -1.33 -32.51
N ARG A 105 3.47 -0.80 -32.10
CA ARG A 105 2.19 -1.49 -32.17
C ARG A 105 1.82 -1.51 -33.64
N ASP A 106 1.84 -2.68 -34.26
CA ASP A 106 1.13 -2.90 -35.51
C ASP A 106 -0.36 -2.61 -35.23
N ASP A 107 -0.92 -1.77 -36.08
CA ASP A 107 -2.34 -1.44 -36.11
C ASP A 107 -3.13 -2.69 -36.46
N GLU A 108 -3.67 -3.40 -35.46
CA GLU A 108 -4.86 -4.25 -35.62
C GLU A 108 -5.34 -4.73 -34.23
N ASP A 109 -6.65 -4.56 -34.04
CA ASP A 109 -7.54 -5.31 -33.15
C ASP A 109 -7.98 -4.74 -31.78
N ASP A 110 -9.31 -4.55 -31.79
CA ASP A 110 -10.31 -4.51 -30.75
C ASP A 110 -10.47 -3.24 -29.91
N ASP A 111 -11.45 -2.47 -30.36
CA ASP A 111 -12.11 -1.37 -29.69
C ASP A 111 -12.87 -1.87 -28.46
N TRP A 112 -12.20 -1.90 -27.31
CA TRP A 112 -12.79 -2.22 -26.01
C TRP A 112 -13.71 -1.11 -25.46
N SER A 113 -13.95 -0.02 -26.20
CA SER A 113 -14.69 1.14 -25.70
C SER A 113 -16.23 1.03 -25.80
N GLU A 114 -16.78 -0.05 -26.39
CA GLU A 114 -18.24 -0.21 -26.57
C GLU A 114 -18.94 -1.15 -25.58
N ARG A 115 -18.26 -1.75 -24.58
CA ARG A 115 -18.95 -2.58 -23.57
C ARG A 115 -19.64 -1.73 -22.51
N SER A 116 -20.90 -1.40 -22.79
CA SER A 116 -21.85 -0.78 -21.85
C SER A 116 -22.19 -1.74 -20.69
N TYR A 117 -21.69 -1.45 -19.49
CA TYR A 117 -21.95 -2.23 -18.25
C TYR A 117 -23.30 -1.87 -17.61
N LEU A 118 -24.40 -2.11 -18.31
CA LEU A 118 -25.75 -2.04 -17.71
C LEU A 118 -26.52 -3.31 -18.05
N GLU A 119 -26.49 -4.27 -17.14
CA GLU A 119 -27.51 -5.31 -17.04
C GLU A 119 -28.35 -5.06 -15.77
N PRO A 120 -29.69 -5.02 -15.87
CA PRO A 120 -30.56 -4.82 -14.72
C PRO A 120 -30.85 -6.14 -13.99
N LEU A 121 -30.87 -6.08 -12.66
CA LEU A 121 -31.64 -7.01 -11.83
C LEU A 121 -32.94 -6.32 -11.40
#